data_AF-A0A9E3UZV9-F1
#
_entry.id   AF-A0A9E3UZV9-F1
#
_cell.length_a   1.000
_cell.length_b   1.000
_cell.length_c   1.000
_cell.angle_alpha   90.00
_cell.angle_beta   90.00
_cell.angle_gamma   90.00
#
_symmetry.space_group_name_H-M   'P 1'
#
loop_
_entity.id
_entity.type
_entity.pdbx_description
1 polymer ?
#
loop_
_entity_poly.entity_id
_entity_poly.type
_entity_poly.pdbx_seq_one_letter_code
_entity_poly.pdbx_strand_id
1 'polypeptide(L)' 'MGLLREVLSTLLARRPLEARHRDHTLCGDWRGWRECHVQTDWLLIYRRR' A
#
# COMPACT_ATOMS: atom_id res chain seq x y z
N MET A 1 10.95 -3.26 14.35
CA MET A 1 9.48 -3.11 14.32
C MET A 1 9.03 -3.55 12.94
N GLY A 2 8.17 -4.57 12.79
CA GLY A 2 7.97 -5.27 11.49
C GLY A 2 7.51 -4.38 10.31
N LEU A 3 7.94 -4.74 9.09
CA LEU A 3 7.73 -4.01 7.83
C LEU A 3 6.27 -3.57 7.60
N LEU A 4 5.31 -4.44 7.87
CA LEU A 4 3.88 -4.12 7.74
C LEU A 4 3.48 -2.90 8.57
N ARG A 5 3.96 -2.81 9.81
CA ARG A 5 3.60 -1.70 10.71
C ARG A 5 4.15 -0.37 10.22
N GLU A 6 5.33 -0.37 9.60
CA GLU A 6 5.92 0.85 9.02
C GLU A 6 5.10 1.34 7.83
N VAL A 7 4.72 0.42 6.94
CA VAL A 7 3.83 0.71 5.79
C VAL A 7 2.48 1.25 6.29
N LEU A 8 1.85 0.57 7.25
CA LEU A 8 0.56 0.99 7.81
C LEU A 8 0.64 2.35 8.49
N SER A 9 1.68 2.62 9.27
CA SER A 9 1.86 3.91 9.95
C SER A 9 1.98 5.05 8.94
N THR A 10 2.71 4.83 7.84
CA THR A 10 2.86 5.81 6.76
C THR A 10 1.54 6.08 6.05
N LEU A 11 0.77 5.03 5.73
CA LEU A 11 -0.55 5.13 5.12
C LEU A 11 -1.55 5.85 6.02
N LEU A 12 -1.59 5.52 7.32
CA LEU A 12 -2.46 6.16 8.31
C LEU A 12 -2.12 7.64 8.51
N ALA A 13 -0.84 8.00 8.44
CA ALA A 13 -0.37 9.38 8.47
C ALA A 13 -0.64 10.14 7.16
N ARG A 14 -1.34 9.54 6.18
CA ARG A 14 -1.62 10.11 4.84
C ARG A 14 -0.36 10.53 4.07
N ARG A 15 0.78 9.93 4.36
CA ARG A 15 2.04 10.19 3.66
C ARG A 15 2.17 9.28 2.43
N PRO A 16 2.90 9.70 1.38
CA PRO A 16 3.23 8.81 0.28
C PRO A 16 4.14 7.68 0.78
N LEU A 17 3.92 6.46 0.26
CA LEU A 17 4.87 5.37 0.46
C LEU A 17 6.11 5.61 -0.41
N GLU A 18 7.24 5.08 0.04
CA GLU A 18 8.45 5.07 -0.78
C GLU A 18 8.27 4.23 -2.04
N ALA A 19 8.99 4.58 -3.11
CA ALA A 19 8.85 3.95 -4.42
C ALA A 19 9.07 2.43 -4.41
N ARG A 20 9.87 1.90 -3.47
CA ARG A 20 10.10 0.45 -3.31
C ARG A 20 8.83 -0.35 -3.00
N HIS A 21 7.82 0.29 -2.41
CA HIS A 21 6.53 -0.34 -2.13
C HIS A 21 5.60 -0.37 -3.35
N ARG A 22 5.97 0.26 -4.48
CA ARG A 22 5.23 0.20 -5.75
C ARG A 22 3.72 0.48 -5.58
N ASP A 23 3.37 1.48 -4.76
CA ASP A 23 1.97 1.84 -4.49
C ASP A 23 1.28 2.36 -5.76
N HIS A 24 0.24 1.66 -6.21
CA HIS A 24 -0.48 2.00 -7.43
C HIS A 24 -1.98 1.71 -7.31
N THR A 25 -2.79 2.32 -8.18
CA THR A 25 -4.23 2.06 -8.24
C THR A 25 -4.51 0.78 -8.99
N LEU A 26 -5.43 -0.03 -8.46
CA LEU A 26 -5.96 -1.18 -9.17
C LEU A 26 -7.02 -0.75 -10.21
N CYS A 27 -7.18 -1.58 -11.23
CA CYS A 27 -8.12 -1.40 -12.35
C CYS A 27 -9.22 -2.47 -12.33
N GLY A 28 -10.21 -2.35 -13.24
CA GLY A 28 -11.31 -3.32 -13.36
C GLY A 28 -12.23 -3.31 -12.13
N ASP A 29 -12.60 -4.51 -11.65
CA ASP A 29 -13.48 -4.68 -10.47
C ASP A 29 -12.91 -4.07 -9.19
N TRP A 30 -11.59 -3.85 -9.15
CA TRP A 30 -10.87 -3.24 -8.04
C TRP A 30 -10.65 -1.73 -8.21
N ARG A 31 -11.36 -1.09 -9.15
CA ARG A 31 -11.28 0.36 -9.34
C ARG A 31 -11.55 1.10 -8.03
N GLY A 32 -10.66 2.02 -7.69
CA GLY A 32 -10.72 2.79 -6.43
C GLY A 32 -9.99 2.13 -5.25
N TRP A 33 -9.47 0.91 -5.43
CA TRP A 33 -8.50 0.31 -4.51
C TRP A 33 -7.07 0.62 -4.96
N ARG A 34 -6.15 0.45 -4.03
CA ARG A 34 -4.71 0.55 -4.23
C ARG A 34 -4.03 -0.71 -3.75
N GLU A 35 -2.89 -1.01 -4.34
CA GLU A 35 -2.02 -2.12 -3.94
C GLU A 35 -0.60 -1.61 -3.73
N CYS A 36 0.09 -2.14 -2.71
CA CYS A 36 1.52 -1.95 -2.53
C CYS A 36 2.22 -3.24 -2.03
N HIS A 37 3.52 -3.33 -2.27
CA HIS A 37 4.38 -4.40 -1.78
C HIS A 37 4.90 -4.07 -0.38
N VAL A 38 4.56 -4.89 0.61
CA VAL A 38 5.22 -4.90 1.93
C VAL A 38 6.57 -5.63 1.83
N GLN A 39 6.63 -6.68 1.02
CA GLN A 39 7.82 -7.42 0.61
C GLN A 39 7.62 -7.97 -0.82
N THR A 40 8.63 -8.62 -1.41
CA THR A 40 8.59 -9.15 -2.79
C THR A 40 7.30 -9.90 -3.12
N ASP A 41 6.93 -10.88 -2.30
CA ASP A 41 5.73 -11.71 -2.49
C ASP A 41 4.64 -11.41 -1.44
N TRP A 42 4.69 -10.22 -0.83
CA TRP A 42 3.71 -9.80 0.16
C TRP A 42 3.07 -8.49 -0.24
N LEU A 43 1.82 -8.59 -0.70
CA LEU A 43 1.02 -7.45 -1.15
C LEU A 43 0.03 -7.01 -0.07
N LEU A 44 -0.22 -5.71 -0.03
CA LEU A 44 -1.27 -5.08 0.76
C LEU A 44 -2.23 -4.36 -0.19
N ILE A 45 -3.48 -4.82 -0.22
CA ILE A 45 -4.58 -4.14 -0.92
C ILE A 45 -5.33 -3.28 0.10
N TYR A 46 -5.56 -2.02 -0.24
CA TYR A 46 -6.20 -1.06 0.66
C TYR A 46 -6.98 0.01 -0.11
N ARG A 47 -7.81 0.77 0.61
CA ARG A 47 -8.56 1.91 0.06
C ARG A 47 -8.40 3.12 0.96
N ARG A 48 -8.14 4.29 0.37
CA ARG A 48 -8.18 5.58 1.07
C ARG A 48 -9.60 6.13 0.97
N ARG A 49 -10.26 6.34 2.10
CA ARG A 49 -11.50 7.10 2.21
C ARG A 49 -11.18 8.49 2.79
#